data_AF-A0A8F7CF63-F1
#
_entry.id   AF-A0A8F7CF63-F1
#
_cell.length_a   1.000
_cell.length_b   1.000
_cell.length_c   1.000
_cell.angle_alpha   90.00
_cell.angle_beta   90.00
_cell.angle_gamma   90.00
#
_symmetry.space_group_name_H-M   'P 1'
#
loop_
_entity.id
_entity.type
_entity.pdbx_description
1 polymer ?
#
loop_
_entity_poly.entity_id
_entity_poly.type
_entity_poly.pdbx_seq_one_letter_code
_entity_poly.pdbx_strand_id
1 'polypeptide(L)'
;ADPRVNNWPLMDSPIPTLVFVAIYLYIVLIAGPRFMANRKPFQLNKVLVIYNFIQVIFSTLMLWEHLMGGWLLEYSYKCQPVDYSNNPTAVRMANLCWWYYLSKFTEFMDTFFFILRKKDNQVTLLHLYHHSVTPIETWICVKFIAGGHGTFSNLINNMVHIIMYFYYMVSAMGPQYQKYLWWKRHL
;
A
#
# COMPACT_ATOMS: atom_id res chain seq x y z
N ALA A 1 3.05 -22.32 -8.92
CA ALA A 1 3.43 -20.89 -8.96
C ALA A 1 3.30 -20.42 -10.39
N ASP A 2 2.86 -19.18 -10.58
CA ASP A 2 2.66 -18.57 -11.90
C ASP A 2 4.02 -18.35 -12.59
N PRO A 3 4.28 -18.99 -13.75
CA PRO A 3 5.56 -18.84 -14.43
C PRO A 3 5.80 -17.42 -14.97
N ARG A 4 4.74 -16.62 -15.17
CA ARG A 4 4.82 -15.28 -15.76
C ARG A 4 5.58 -14.29 -14.88
N VAL A 5 5.53 -14.48 -13.57
CA VAL A 5 6.13 -13.56 -12.58
C VAL A 5 7.49 -14.02 -12.07
N ASN A 6 8.00 -15.18 -12.51
CA ASN A 6 9.20 -15.78 -11.94
C ASN A 6 10.44 -14.88 -12.05
N ASN A 7 10.58 -14.14 -13.15
CA ASN A 7 11.74 -13.27 -13.37
C ASN A 7 11.52 -11.84 -12.83
N TRP A 8 10.43 -11.59 -12.11
CA TRP A 8 10.15 -10.26 -11.58
C TRP A 8 10.86 -10.06 -10.25
N PRO A 9 11.30 -8.82 -9.94
CA PRO A 9 11.99 -8.56 -8.70
C PRO A 9 11.18 -9.02 -7.48
N LEU A 10 11.86 -9.67 -6.53
CA LEU A 10 11.32 -10.21 -5.28
C LEU A 10 10.36 -11.42 -5.43
N MET A 11 10.15 -11.95 -6.64
CA MET A 11 9.24 -13.09 -6.86
C MET A 11 9.91 -14.47 -6.84
N ASP A 12 11.24 -14.54 -6.71
CA ASP A 12 11.98 -15.81 -6.64
C ASP A 12 11.66 -16.60 -5.37
N SER A 13 11.51 -15.92 -4.24
CA SER A 13 11.37 -16.51 -2.90
C SER A 13 10.61 -15.57 -1.96
N PRO A 14 9.88 -16.08 -0.96
CA PRO A 14 9.22 -15.23 0.04
C PRO A 14 10.21 -14.62 1.05
N ILE A 15 11.44 -15.13 1.10
CA ILE A 15 12.43 -14.76 2.12
C ILE A 15 12.72 -13.24 2.15
N PRO A 16 12.95 -12.54 1.02
CA PRO A 16 13.14 -11.09 1.03
C PRO A 16 11.95 -10.33 1.64
N THR A 17 10.71 -10.73 1.32
CA THR A 17 9.50 -10.14 1.91
C THR A 17 9.48 -10.32 3.43
N LEU A 18 9.76 -11.52 3.92
CA LEU A 18 9.80 -11.82 5.36
C LEU A 18 10.90 -11.02 6.07
N VAL A 19 12.06 -10.86 5.43
CA VAL A 19 13.16 -10.02 5.95
C VAL A 19 12.74 -8.56 6.02
N PHE A 20 12.09 -8.00 5.00
CA PHE A 20 11.60 -6.62 5.04
C PHE A 20 10.56 -6.39 6.12
N VAL A 21 9.62 -7.33 6.31
CA VAL A 21 8.63 -7.26 7.40
C VAL A 21 9.31 -7.36 8.77
N ALA A 22 10.29 -8.25 8.94
CA ALA A 22 11.05 -8.37 10.18
C ALA A 22 11.84 -7.08 10.51
N ILE A 23 12.48 -6.48 9.51
CA ILE A 23 13.18 -5.18 9.64
C ILE A 23 12.18 -4.08 10.00
N TYR A 24 11.04 -4.02 9.31
CA TYR A 24 9.97 -3.08 9.62
C TYR A 24 9.50 -3.19 11.08
N LEU A 25 9.19 -4.41 11.54
CA LEU A 25 8.78 -4.65 12.92
C LEU A 25 9.87 -4.27 13.93
N TYR A 26 11.13 -4.61 13.65
CA TYR A 26 12.26 -4.21 14.49
C TYR A 26 12.38 -2.69 14.59
N ILE A 27 12.25 -1.97 13.47
CA ILE A 27 12.29 -0.52 13.45
C ILE A 27 11.12 0.05 14.25
N VAL A 28 9.91 -0.43 14.03
CA VAL A 28 8.70 0.13 14.64
C VAL A 28 8.60 -0.14 16.13
N LEU A 29 8.94 -1.36 16.57
CA LEU A 29 8.76 -1.80 17.94
C LEU A 29 9.95 -1.47 18.85
N ILE A 30 11.16 -1.38 18.28
CA ILE A 30 12.39 -1.30 19.07
C ILE A 30 13.22 -0.08 18.68
N ALA A 31 13.74 -0.03 17.45
CA ALA A 31 14.77 0.95 17.10
C ALA A 31 14.23 2.39 17.04
N GLY A 32 13.08 2.60 16.41
CA GLY A 32 12.40 3.88 16.25
C GLY A 32 12.00 4.52 17.59
N PRO A 33 11.25 3.83 18.46
CA PRO A 33 10.91 4.35 19.78
C PRO A 33 12.14 4.69 20.63
N ARG A 34 13.19 3.83 20.61
CA ARG A 34 14.46 4.11 21.31
C ARG A 34 15.16 5.34 20.74
N PHE A 35 15.21 5.48 19.42
CA PHE A 35 15.80 6.65 18.76
C PHE A 35 15.07 7.95 19.11
N MET A 36 13.74 7.89 19.25
CA MET A 36 12.88 9.04 19.53
C MET A 36 12.70 9.34 21.03
N ALA A 37 13.14 8.46 21.94
CA ALA A 37 12.92 8.58 23.38
C ALA A 37 13.30 9.98 23.91
N ASN A 38 14.54 10.40 23.64
CA ASN A 38 15.11 11.67 24.11
C ASN A 38 15.07 12.78 23.06
N ARG A 39 14.25 12.66 22.01
CA ARG A 39 14.13 13.65 20.93
C ARG A 39 12.76 14.31 20.94
N LYS A 40 12.74 15.56 20.47
CA LYS A 40 11.49 16.26 20.15
C LYS A 40 10.90 15.70 18.85
N PRO A 41 9.57 15.75 18.66
CA PRO A 41 8.93 15.37 17.40
C PRO A 41 9.51 16.13 16.20
N PHE A 42 9.79 15.43 15.11
CA PHE A 42 10.26 16.05 13.88
C PHE A 42 9.13 16.80 13.16
N GLN A 43 9.46 17.97 12.60
CA GLN A 43 8.54 18.76 11.77
C GLN A 43 8.67 18.33 10.31
N LEU A 44 7.85 17.36 9.90
CA LEU A 44 7.95 16.69 8.60
C LEU A 44 6.87 17.13 7.60
N ASN A 45 6.21 18.27 7.80
CA ASN A 45 5.05 18.69 7.00
C ASN A 45 5.29 18.66 5.49
N LYS A 46 6.40 19.25 5.00
CA LYS A 46 6.74 19.25 3.57
C LYS A 46 6.98 17.84 3.03
N VAL A 47 7.69 17.02 3.80
CA VAL A 47 7.97 15.62 3.44
C VAL A 47 6.68 14.83 3.34
N LEU A 48 5.77 15.00 4.31
CA LEU A 48 4.45 14.38 4.31
C LEU A 48 3.59 14.83 3.14
N VAL A 49 3.58 16.12 2.79
CA VAL A 49 2.84 16.59 1.61
C VAL A 49 3.34 15.90 0.33
N ILE A 50 4.66 15.87 0.12
CA ILE A 50 5.25 15.22 -1.06
C ILE A 50 4.98 13.72 -1.07
N TYR A 51 5.20 13.04 0.05
CA TYR A 51 4.97 11.60 0.19
C TYR A 51 3.51 11.23 -0.08
N ASN A 52 2.56 11.92 0.57
CA ASN A 52 1.14 11.64 0.37
C ASN A 52 0.69 11.97 -1.06
N PHE A 53 1.25 13.00 -1.69
CA PHE A 53 0.99 13.30 -3.10
C PHE A 53 1.47 12.19 -4.03
N ILE A 54 2.67 11.65 -3.80
CA ILE A 54 3.19 10.50 -4.55
C ILE A 54 2.28 9.27 -4.35
N GLN A 55 1.83 9.01 -3.12
CA GLN A 55 0.91 7.92 -2.83
C GLN A 55 -0.43 8.08 -3.57
N VAL A 56 -1.01 9.30 -3.61
CA VAL A 56 -2.22 9.58 -4.38
C VAL A 56 -2.02 9.26 -5.87
N ILE A 57 -0.92 9.72 -6.47
CA ILE A 57 -0.61 9.40 -7.88
C ILE A 57 -0.49 7.90 -8.06
N PHE A 58 0.27 7.23 -7.19
CA PHE A 58 0.54 5.80 -7.34
C PHE A 58 -0.73 4.96 -7.20
N SER A 59 -1.59 5.24 -6.21
CA SER A 59 -2.90 4.61 -6.07
C SER A 59 -3.84 4.92 -7.24
N THR A 60 -3.77 6.13 -7.82
CA THR A 60 -4.56 6.50 -9.01
C THR A 60 -4.12 5.70 -10.24
N LEU A 61 -2.82 5.56 -10.46
CA LEU A 61 -2.28 4.74 -11.55
C LEU A 61 -2.66 3.27 -11.37
N MET A 62 -2.54 2.73 -10.15
CA MET A 62 -2.98 1.36 -9.89
C MET A 62 -4.49 1.19 -10.09
N LEU A 63 -5.32 2.15 -9.68
CA LEU A 63 -6.76 2.13 -9.94
C LEU A 63 -7.05 2.09 -11.44
N TRP A 64 -6.38 2.94 -12.22
CA TRP A 64 -6.49 2.95 -13.68
C TRP A 64 -6.11 1.59 -14.30
N GLU A 65 -5.01 1.00 -13.84
CA GLU A 65 -4.57 -0.32 -14.29
C GLU A 65 -5.55 -1.43 -13.88
N HIS A 66 -6.26 -1.32 -12.76
CA HIS A 66 -7.26 -2.32 -12.37
C HIS A 66 -8.47 -2.26 -13.31
N LEU A 67 -8.91 -1.04 -13.62
CA LEU A 67 -10.01 -0.79 -14.55
C LEU A 67 -9.66 -1.34 -15.94
N MET A 68 -8.53 -0.92 -16.49
CA MET A 68 -8.09 -1.29 -17.83
C MET A 68 -7.54 -2.72 -17.94
N GLY A 69 -7.14 -3.33 -16.82
CA GLY A 69 -6.69 -4.71 -16.74
C GLY A 69 -7.81 -5.74 -16.56
N GLY A 70 -9.07 -5.30 -16.54
CA GLY A 70 -10.22 -6.19 -16.60
C GLY A 70 -11.51 -5.62 -16.02
N TRP A 71 -11.45 -4.93 -14.88
CA TRP A 71 -12.64 -4.56 -14.09
C TRP A 71 -13.60 -3.60 -14.81
N LEU A 72 -13.13 -2.82 -15.79
CA LEU A 72 -13.98 -1.90 -16.53
C LEU A 72 -14.77 -2.58 -17.66
N LEU A 73 -14.17 -3.53 -18.36
CA LEU A 73 -14.67 -4.01 -19.66
C LEU A 73 -14.80 -5.54 -19.78
N GLU A 74 -13.97 -6.31 -19.08
CA GLU A 74 -13.81 -7.75 -19.35
C GLU A 74 -14.25 -8.65 -18.19
N TYR A 75 -14.05 -8.21 -16.95
CA TYR A 75 -14.29 -9.04 -15.78
C TYR A 75 -15.76 -9.12 -15.37
N SER A 76 -16.17 -10.30 -14.91
CA SER A 76 -17.44 -10.51 -14.23
C SER A 76 -17.34 -10.09 -12.76
N TYR A 77 -18.31 -9.31 -12.31
CA TYR A 77 -18.47 -8.96 -10.88
C TYR A 77 -18.95 -10.14 -10.00
N LYS A 78 -19.17 -11.33 -10.58
CA LYS A 78 -19.51 -12.55 -9.86
C LYS A 78 -18.26 -13.41 -9.65
N CYS A 79 -18.16 -14.56 -10.31
CA CYS A 79 -16.97 -15.40 -10.28
C CYS A 79 -16.06 -15.02 -11.45
N GLN A 80 -14.94 -14.35 -11.15
CA GLN A 80 -13.91 -14.07 -12.12
C GLN A 80 -12.69 -14.96 -11.85
N PRO A 81 -12.37 -15.93 -12.72
CA PRO A 81 -11.17 -16.75 -12.58
C PRO A 81 -9.92 -15.93 -12.89
N VAL A 82 -8.77 -16.43 -12.45
CA VAL A 82 -7.47 -15.91 -12.87
C VAL A 82 -7.19 -16.41 -14.28
N ASP A 83 -6.88 -15.49 -15.21
CA ASP A 83 -6.34 -15.84 -16.52
C ASP A 83 -4.81 -16.00 -16.39
N TYR A 84 -4.31 -17.22 -16.59
CA TYR A 84 -2.88 -17.56 -16.56
C TYR A 84 -2.19 -17.49 -17.93
N SER A 85 -2.90 -17.05 -18.97
CA SER A 85 -2.33 -16.89 -20.31
C SER A 85 -1.35 -15.72 -20.39
N ASN A 86 -0.63 -15.64 -21.50
CA ASN A 86 0.23 -14.51 -21.86
C ASN A 86 -0.49 -13.43 -22.67
N ASN A 87 -1.83 -13.39 -22.61
CA ASN A 87 -2.60 -12.34 -23.26
C ASN A 87 -2.25 -10.98 -22.65
N PRO A 88 -2.25 -9.88 -23.44
CA PRO A 88 -1.86 -8.57 -22.95
C PRO A 88 -2.61 -8.12 -21.70
N THR A 89 -3.93 -8.32 -21.62
CA THR A 89 -4.74 -7.96 -20.44
C THR A 89 -4.38 -8.80 -19.22
N ALA A 90 -4.15 -10.12 -19.39
CA ALA A 90 -3.80 -11.03 -18.30
C ALA A 90 -2.41 -10.68 -17.70
N VAL A 91 -1.43 -10.43 -18.56
CA VAL A 91 -0.08 -10.01 -18.14
C VAL A 91 -0.11 -8.61 -17.51
N ARG A 92 -0.94 -7.70 -18.02
CA ARG A 92 -1.16 -6.38 -17.44
C ARG A 92 -1.73 -6.47 -16.02
N MET A 93 -2.74 -7.30 -15.80
CA MET A 93 -3.29 -7.53 -14.46
C MET A 93 -2.26 -8.16 -13.52
N ALA A 94 -1.49 -9.15 -13.98
CA ALA A 94 -0.43 -9.73 -13.17
C ALA A 94 0.62 -8.67 -12.78
N ASN A 95 1.01 -7.80 -13.72
CA ASN A 95 1.98 -6.72 -13.50
C ASN A 95 1.46 -5.73 -12.46
N LEU A 96 0.18 -5.37 -12.56
CA LEU A 96 -0.50 -4.58 -11.55
C LEU A 96 -0.50 -5.25 -10.16
N CYS A 97 -0.78 -6.55 -10.06
CA CYS A 97 -0.70 -7.26 -8.78
C CYS A 97 0.71 -7.12 -8.16
N TRP A 98 1.76 -7.18 -8.99
CA TRP A 98 3.13 -6.99 -8.54
C TRP A 98 3.42 -5.54 -8.09
N TRP A 99 2.93 -4.53 -8.82
CA TRP A 99 3.00 -3.13 -8.37
C TRP A 99 2.23 -2.89 -7.07
N TYR A 100 1.09 -3.56 -6.90
CA TYR A 100 0.32 -3.53 -5.67
C TYR A 100 1.06 -4.18 -4.50
N TYR A 101 1.79 -5.27 -4.74
CA TYR A 101 2.70 -5.85 -3.75
C TYR A 101 3.83 -4.87 -3.38
N LEU A 102 4.45 -4.21 -4.37
CA LEU A 102 5.49 -3.21 -4.09
C LEU A 102 4.95 -2.01 -3.30
N SER A 103 3.70 -1.60 -3.55
CA SER A 103 3.09 -0.48 -2.83
C SER A 103 3.01 -0.73 -1.33
N LYS A 104 2.77 -1.97 -0.89
CA LYS A 104 2.73 -2.31 0.54
C LYS A 104 4.03 -1.97 1.28
N PHE A 105 5.19 -2.05 0.62
CA PHE A 105 6.46 -1.62 1.23
C PHE A 105 6.58 -0.10 1.33
N THR A 106 6.03 0.64 0.36
CA THR A 106 6.04 2.11 0.42
C THR A 106 5.20 2.63 1.59
N GLU A 107 4.15 1.89 1.96
CA GLU A 107 3.25 2.22 3.06
C GLU A 107 3.90 2.03 4.45
N PHE A 108 5.03 1.31 4.55
CA PHE A 108 5.81 1.25 5.81
C PHE A 108 6.24 2.64 6.30
N MET A 109 6.42 3.58 5.37
CA MET A 109 6.77 4.95 5.67
C MET A 109 5.72 5.65 6.55
N ASP A 110 4.44 5.26 6.46
CA ASP A 110 3.38 5.82 7.30
C ASP A 110 3.70 5.65 8.79
N THR A 111 4.07 4.42 9.17
CA THR A 111 4.45 4.09 10.55
C THR A 111 5.74 4.78 10.97
N PHE A 112 6.72 4.88 10.06
CA PHE A 112 7.96 5.60 10.34
C PHE A 112 7.68 7.09 10.60
N PHE A 113 6.79 7.72 9.85
CA PHE A 113 6.38 9.10 10.09
C PHE A 113 5.63 9.26 11.41
N PHE A 114 4.79 8.30 11.82
CA PHE A 114 4.14 8.33 13.13
C PHE A 114 5.16 8.34 14.26
N ILE A 115 6.17 7.47 14.21
CA ILE A 115 7.23 7.39 15.22
C ILE A 115 8.05 8.69 15.25
N LEU A 116 8.52 9.17 14.10
CA LEU A 116 9.33 10.39 14.02
C LEU A 116 8.56 11.64 14.52
N ARG A 117 7.23 11.62 14.42
CA ARG A 117 6.36 12.71 14.92
C ARG A 117 5.82 12.45 16.34
N LYS A 118 6.25 11.38 17.00
CA LYS A 118 5.74 10.90 18.31
C LYS A 118 4.21 10.87 18.34
N LYS A 119 3.62 10.30 17.29
CA LYS A 119 2.17 10.05 17.14
C LYS A 119 1.87 8.59 17.44
N ASP A 120 2.29 8.14 18.61
CA ASP A 120 2.22 6.72 19.01
C ASP A 120 0.77 6.20 19.06
N ASN A 121 -0.21 7.09 19.27
CA ASN A 121 -1.62 6.77 19.20
C ASN A 121 -2.11 6.36 17.80
N GLN A 122 -1.34 6.62 16.73
CA GLN A 122 -1.63 6.17 15.37
C GLN A 122 -1.05 4.77 15.10
N VAL A 123 -0.04 4.33 15.86
CA VAL A 123 0.54 2.98 15.75
C VAL A 123 -0.30 2.00 16.57
N THR A 124 -1.52 1.77 16.11
CA THR A 124 -2.44 0.81 16.74
C THR A 124 -2.06 -0.63 16.41
N LEU A 125 -2.59 -1.59 17.19
CA LEU A 125 -2.44 -3.02 16.87
C LEU A 125 -2.96 -3.36 15.47
N LEU A 126 -4.10 -2.78 15.08
CA LEU A 126 -4.69 -2.99 13.76
C LEU A 126 -3.75 -2.48 12.66
N HIS A 127 -3.22 -1.26 12.82
CA HIS A 127 -2.27 -0.66 11.87
C HIS A 127 -1.03 -1.55 11.71
N LEU A 128 -0.43 -1.94 12.84
CA LEU A 128 0.78 -2.76 12.83
C LEU A 128 0.53 -4.14 12.20
N TYR A 129 -0.56 -4.79 12.56
CA TYR A 129 -0.96 -6.07 12.00
C TYR A 129 -1.17 -5.97 10.49
N HIS A 130 -1.95 -4.99 10.04
CA HIS A 130 -2.24 -4.75 8.64
C HIS A 130 -0.96 -4.56 7.81
N HIS A 131 -0.08 -3.62 8.20
CA HIS A 131 1.16 -3.38 7.45
C HIS A 131 2.18 -4.52 7.56
N SER A 132 2.08 -5.41 8.54
CA SER A 132 2.98 -6.57 8.63
C SER A 132 2.51 -7.75 7.77
N VAL A 133 1.20 -7.97 7.69
CA VAL A 133 0.62 -9.14 7.01
C VAL A 133 0.39 -8.88 5.52
N THR A 134 -0.06 -7.67 5.14
CA THR A 134 -0.42 -7.37 3.75
C THR A 134 0.72 -7.55 2.72
N PRO A 135 2.01 -7.26 3.00
CA PRO A 135 3.09 -7.58 2.06
C PRO A 135 3.28 -9.09 1.85
N ILE A 136 3.05 -9.89 2.89
CA ILE A 136 3.19 -11.36 2.85
C ILE A 136 2.03 -11.95 2.04
N GLU A 137 0.81 -11.52 2.36
CA GLU A 137 -0.40 -11.90 1.63
C GLU A 137 -0.28 -11.55 0.15
N THR A 138 0.07 -10.30 -0.18
CA THR A 138 0.19 -9.86 -1.58
C THR A 138 1.31 -10.59 -2.32
N TRP A 139 2.42 -10.94 -1.67
CA TRP A 139 3.45 -11.80 -2.29
C TRP A 139 2.89 -13.17 -2.70
N ILE A 140 2.13 -13.83 -1.80
CA ILE A 140 1.48 -15.11 -2.10
C ILE A 140 0.49 -14.93 -3.26
N CYS A 141 -0.32 -13.87 -3.22
CA CYS A 141 -1.28 -13.58 -4.27
C CYS A 141 -0.61 -13.38 -5.63
N VAL A 142 0.48 -12.61 -5.72
CA VAL A 142 1.23 -12.44 -6.98
C VAL A 142 1.86 -13.75 -7.44
N LYS A 143 2.43 -14.55 -6.53
CA LYS A 143 3.12 -15.78 -6.89
C LYS A 143 2.20 -16.89 -7.40
N PHE A 144 0.93 -16.89 -6.97
CA PHE A 144 0.01 -18.01 -7.25
C PHE A 144 -1.30 -17.61 -7.93
N ILE A 145 -1.86 -16.43 -7.67
CA ILE A 145 -3.21 -16.02 -8.08
C ILE A 145 -3.23 -14.56 -8.56
N ALA A 146 -2.29 -14.19 -9.45
CA ALA A 146 -2.13 -12.83 -9.96
C ALA A 146 -3.24 -12.44 -10.97
N GLY A 147 -4.44 -12.18 -10.46
CA GLY A 147 -5.60 -11.76 -11.24
C GLY A 147 -6.92 -12.24 -10.67
N GLY A 148 -7.96 -12.24 -11.49
CA GLY A 148 -9.28 -12.75 -11.11
C GLY A 148 -9.97 -11.94 -10.00
N HIS A 149 -10.96 -12.56 -9.37
CA HIS A 149 -11.85 -11.91 -8.41
C HIS A 149 -11.13 -11.41 -7.16
N GLY A 150 -10.01 -12.04 -6.78
CA GLY A 150 -9.18 -11.60 -5.65
C GLY A 150 -8.63 -10.18 -5.80
N THR A 151 -8.56 -9.65 -7.02
CA THR A 151 -8.12 -8.26 -7.27
C THR A 151 -9.21 -7.21 -7.07
N PHE A 152 -10.46 -7.61 -6.78
CA PHE A 152 -11.55 -6.67 -6.52
C PHE A 152 -11.35 -5.89 -5.22
N SER A 153 -10.87 -6.55 -4.17
CA SER A 153 -10.51 -5.88 -2.91
C SER A 153 -9.40 -4.87 -3.13
N ASN A 154 -8.41 -5.19 -3.98
CA ASN A 154 -7.31 -4.28 -4.35
C ASN A 154 -7.80 -3.05 -5.11
N LEU A 155 -8.77 -3.22 -6.03
CA LEU A 155 -9.44 -2.12 -6.73
C LEU A 155 -10.08 -1.13 -5.73
N ILE A 156 -10.87 -1.65 -4.79
CA ILE A 156 -11.52 -0.84 -3.75
C ILE A 156 -10.48 -0.19 -2.83
N ASN A 157 -9.45 -0.95 -2.42
CA ASN A 157 -8.39 -0.45 -1.57
C ASN A 157 -7.65 0.72 -2.21
N ASN A 158 -7.33 0.65 -3.51
CA ASN A 158 -6.70 1.76 -4.22
C ASN A 158 -7.61 2.99 -4.27
N MET A 159 -8.92 2.82 -4.47
CA MET A 159 -9.88 3.94 -4.39
C MET A 159 -9.87 4.59 -3.00
N VAL A 160 -9.91 3.79 -1.94
CA VAL A 160 -9.84 4.29 -0.56
C VAL A 160 -8.49 4.97 -0.28
N HIS A 161 -7.38 4.41 -0.77
CA HIS A 161 -6.04 4.98 -0.59
C HIS A 161 -5.89 6.34 -1.28
N ILE A 162 -6.51 6.55 -2.46
CA ILE A 162 -6.55 7.88 -3.09
C ILE A 162 -7.18 8.90 -2.14
N ILE A 163 -8.35 8.58 -1.57
CA ILE A 163 -9.08 9.49 -0.68
C ILE A 163 -8.31 9.70 0.63
N MET A 164 -7.78 8.63 1.21
CA MET A 164 -7.06 8.65 2.48
C MET A 164 -5.74 9.42 2.38
N TYR A 165 -4.91 9.16 1.36
CA TYR A 165 -3.66 9.89 1.19
C TYR A 165 -3.89 11.33 0.78
N PHE A 166 -4.96 11.63 0.02
CA PHE A 166 -5.35 13.02 -0.23
C PHE A 166 -5.73 13.74 1.08
N TYR A 167 -6.51 13.08 1.95
CA TYR A 167 -6.82 13.59 3.28
C TYR A 167 -5.54 13.87 4.11
N TYR A 168 -4.58 12.94 4.13
CA TYR A 168 -3.32 13.12 4.85
C TYR A 168 -2.44 14.22 4.26
N MET A 169 -2.41 14.34 2.93
CA MET A 169 -1.71 15.42 2.24
C MET A 169 -2.25 16.79 2.69
N VAL A 170 -3.56 17.01 2.58
CA VAL A 170 -4.20 18.28 2.98
C VAL A 170 -4.04 18.52 4.48
N SER A 171 -4.12 17.47 5.31
CA SER A 171 -3.87 17.55 6.74
C SER A 171 -2.45 18.02 7.07
N ALA A 172 -1.46 17.64 6.26
CA ALA A 172 -0.06 18.03 6.45
C ALA A 172 0.25 19.47 6.01
N MET A 173 -0.58 20.08 5.15
CA MET A 173 -0.39 21.47 4.66
C MET A 173 -0.60 22.54 5.74
N GLY A 174 -1.22 22.19 6.87
CA GLY A 174 -1.32 23.04 8.05
C GLY A 174 -2.76 23.47 8.42
N PRO A 175 -2.92 24.18 9.55
CA PRO A 175 -4.24 24.54 10.10
C PRO A 175 -5.15 25.30 9.14
N GLN A 176 -4.56 26.12 8.26
CA GLN A 176 -5.27 26.89 7.26
C GLN A 176 -6.00 26.02 6.22
N TYR A 177 -5.55 24.78 6.01
CA TYR A 177 -6.20 23.81 5.13
C TYR A 177 -7.01 22.75 5.90
N GLN A 178 -6.57 22.37 7.11
CA GLN A 178 -7.25 21.39 7.95
C GLN A 178 -8.71 21.75 8.26
N LYS A 179 -9.04 23.05 8.33
CA LYS A 179 -10.41 23.53 8.56
C LYS A 179 -11.42 23.07 7.49
N TYR A 180 -10.97 22.72 6.29
CA TYR A 180 -11.82 22.22 5.20
C TYR A 180 -12.05 20.70 5.25
N LEU A 181 -11.39 19.99 6.16
CA LEU A 181 -11.48 18.53 6.31
C LEU A 181 -12.63 18.10 7.24
N TRP A 182 -13.81 18.69 7.04
CA TRP A 182 -15.02 18.42 7.82
C TRP A 182 -15.49 16.96 7.69
N TRP A 183 -15.17 16.31 6.57
CA TRP A 183 -15.60 14.97 6.21
C TRP A 183 -14.73 13.85 6.80
N LYS A 184 -13.81 14.15 7.73
CA LYS A 184 -12.95 13.16 8.41
C LYS A 184 -13.75 11.95 8.96
N ARG A 185 -14.98 12.18 9.45
CA ARG A 185 -15.82 11.12 10.04
C ARG A 185 -16.42 10.16 9.01
N HIS A 186 -16.33 10.50 7.73
CA HIS A 186 -16.84 9.69 6.62
C HIS A 186 -15.71 8.89 5.92
N LEU A 187 -14.46 9.08 6.37
CA LEU A 187 -13.29 8.31 5.98
C LEU A 187 -12.99 7.27 7.07
#